data_AF-A0A6F8XH91-F1
#
_entry.id   AF-A0A6F8XH91-F1
#
_cell.length_a   1.000
_cell.length_b   1.000
_cell.length_c   1.000
_cell.angle_alpha   90.00
_cell.angle_beta   90.00
_cell.angle_gamma   90.00
#
_symmetry.space_group_name_H-M   'P 1'
#
loop_
_entity.id
_entity.type
_entity.pdbx_description
1 polymer ?
#
loop_
_entity_poly.entity_id
_entity_poly.type
_entity_poly.pdbx_seq_one_letter_code
_entity_poly.pdbx_strand_id
1 'polypeptide(L)'
;MREVILQKNNKHKKSLSKDLGAISGLLFDIGVKIMVGDEGSLSEKEKAKIENLLKKRHKEVTSEREQENLHTEMQYHLLKIGKALGYQVISASNDRSRNFQGKNFSSLCLPCFPEINVEKETKNTIALIDVIWFENNTKNIVCAFEVEKSTSIYSGILRLTDLYHSFPENPSSLFLIIPDNREKELLLQLSRPSIKSNGTKIHYIKFSVLKENCEAICKFGTGKPESVRPAPGSTSNPLTCMAI
;
A
#
# COMPACT_ATOMS: atom_id res chain seq x y z
N MET A 1 24.84 -24.73 -0.24
CA MET A 1 23.88 -24.41 0.86
C MET A 1 22.47 -24.12 0.35
N ARG A 2 22.26 -23.10 -0.51
CA ARG A 2 20.93 -22.76 -1.07
C ARG A 2 20.18 -23.94 -1.70
N GLU A 3 20.85 -24.73 -2.54
CA GLU A 3 20.25 -25.90 -3.20
C GLU A 3 19.78 -26.96 -2.20
N VAL A 4 20.56 -27.20 -1.14
CA VAL A 4 20.22 -28.14 -0.07
C VAL A 4 18.98 -27.65 0.69
N ILE A 5 18.89 -26.35 0.99
CA ILE A 5 17.72 -25.74 1.64
C ILE A 5 16.47 -25.91 0.75
N LEU A 6 16.58 -25.59 -0.54
CA LEU A 6 15.47 -25.74 -1.50
C LEU A 6 15.02 -27.19 -1.60
N GLN A 7 15.94 -28.13 -1.75
CA GLN A 7 15.66 -29.57 -1.83
C GLN A 7 14.99 -30.08 -0.55
N LYS A 8 15.50 -29.69 0.62
CA LYS A 8 14.93 -30.11 1.91
C LYS A 8 13.56 -29.50 2.17
N ASN A 9 13.36 -28.22 1.85
CA ASN A 9 12.05 -27.57 2.00
C ASN A 9 11.01 -28.24 1.09
N ASN A 10 11.38 -28.56 -0.16
CA ASN A 10 10.50 -29.29 -1.07
C ASN A 10 10.19 -30.71 -0.58
N LYS A 11 11.18 -31.43 -0.04
CA LYS A 11 10.98 -32.78 0.51
C LYS A 11 10.06 -32.80 1.73
N HIS A 12 10.14 -31.78 2.59
CA HIS A 12 9.38 -31.68 3.83
C HIS A 12 8.24 -30.63 3.76
N LYS A 13 7.78 -30.28 2.56
CA LYS A 13 6.81 -29.18 2.30
C LYS A 13 5.45 -29.31 3.00
N LYS A 14 5.11 -30.51 3.49
CA LYS A 14 3.90 -30.74 4.32
C LYS A 14 4.11 -30.36 5.79
N SER A 15 5.34 -30.53 6.29
CA SER A 15 5.73 -30.22 7.66
C SER A 15 6.36 -28.81 7.77
N LEU A 16 6.91 -28.30 6.67
CA LEU A 16 7.41 -26.94 6.50
C LEU A 16 6.41 -26.10 5.69
N SER A 17 6.67 -24.80 5.53
CA SER A 17 5.82 -23.90 4.75
C SER A 17 5.99 -24.12 3.24
N LYS A 18 5.03 -23.59 2.44
CA LYS A 18 5.11 -23.61 0.97
C LYS A 18 6.24 -22.72 0.44
N ASP A 19 6.59 -21.69 1.20
CA ASP A 19 7.73 -20.79 1.01
C ASP A 19 8.96 -21.27 1.82
N LEU A 20 10.02 -20.47 1.86
CA LEU A 20 11.23 -20.76 2.63
C LEU A 20 11.21 -20.20 4.06
N GLY A 21 10.07 -19.66 4.51
CA GLY A 21 9.93 -19.00 5.81
C GLY A 21 10.16 -19.96 6.98
N ALA A 22 9.53 -21.13 6.96
CA ALA A 22 9.65 -22.11 8.05
C ALA A 22 11.08 -22.66 8.17
N ILE A 23 11.72 -23.01 7.06
CA ILE A 23 13.10 -23.53 7.07
C ILE A 23 14.11 -22.45 7.45
N SER A 24 13.91 -21.19 7.02
CA SER A 24 14.76 -20.07 7.42
C SER A 24 14.63 -19.77 8.91
N GLY A 25 13.40 -19.83 9.44
CA GLY A 25 13.14 -19.74 10.88
C GLY A 25 13.87 -20.82 11.67
N LEU A 26 13.77 -22.08 11.23
CA LEU A 26 14.47 -23.20 11.86
C LEU A 26 15.99 -23.04 11.85
N LEU A 27 16.60 -22.66 10.72
CA LEU A 27 18.04 -22.45 10.61
C LEU A 27 18.53 -21.31 11.50
N PHE A 28 17.74 -20.24 11.62
CA PHE A 28 18.01 -19.16 12.57
C PHE A 28 17.96 -19.67 14.02
N ASP A 29 16.93 -20.42 14.38
CA ASP A 29 16.77 -20.97 15.73
C ASP A 29 17.92 -21.90 16.12
N ILE A 30 18.42 -22.71 15.17
CA ILE A 30 19.64 -23.52 15.33
C ILE A 30 20.86 -22.62 15.53
N GLY A 31 21.03 -21.58 14.71
CA GLY A 31 22.16 -20.64 14.80
C GLY A 31 22.21 -19.86 16.12
N VAL A 32 21.06 -19.57 16.72
CA VAL A 32 20.92 -18.88 18.02
C VAL A 32 20.89 -19.87 19.20
N LYS A 33 21.07 -21.17 18.93
CA LYS A 33 21.07 -22.26 19.90
C LYS A 33 19.73 -22.48 20.65
N ILE A 34 18.62 -22.09 20.04
CA ILE A 34 17.27 -22.28 20.61
C ILE A 34 16.85 -23.76 20.52
N MET A 35 17.30 -24.47 19.47
CA MET A 35 17.02 -25.89 19.23
C MET A 35 18.30 -26.74 19.19
N VAL A 36 19.16 -26.64 20.20
CA VAL A 36 20.31 -27.56 20.33
C VAL A 36 19.89 -28.71 21.24
N GLY A 37 19.94 -29.92 20.71
CA GLY A 37 19.84 -31.14 21.50
C GLY A 37 20.99 -31.19 22.50
N ASP A 38 20.62 -31.10 23.78
CA ASP A 38 21.38 -31.30 25.00
C ASP A 38 22.87 -31.66 24.87
N GLU A 39 23.77 -30.69 25.14
CA GLU A 39 25.11 -30.93 25.73
C GLU A 39 25.56 -29.73 26.61
N GLY A 40 24.62 -29.07 27.27
CA GLY A 40 24.95 -28.00 28.20
C GLY A 40 23.70 -27.29 28.68
N SER A 41 23.39 -27.43 29.97
CA SER A 41 22.39 -26.60 30.64
C SER A 41 22.67 -25.14 30.33
N LEU A 42 21.86 -24.53 29.44
CA LEU A 42 21.89 -23.10 29.18
C LEU A 42 21.86 -22.36 30.52
N SER A 43 22.81 -21.46 30.75
CA SER A 43 22.81 -20.60 31.93
C SER A 43 21.49 -19.84 32.00
N GLU A 44 21.02 -19.49 33.20
CA GLU A 44 19.83 -18.64 33.37
C GLU A 44 19.94 -17.34 32.55
N LYS A 45 21.16 -16.80 32.41
CA LYS A 45 21.44 -15.63 31.56
C LYS A 45 21.21 -15.90 30.07
N GLU A 46 21.58 -17.08 29.58
CA GLU A 46 21.38 -17.49 28.19
C GLU A 46 19.91 -17.77 27.89
N LYS A 47 19.21 -18.43 28.82
CA LYS A 47 17.75 -18.65 28.75
C LYS A 47 16.99 -17.32 28.69
N ALA A 48 17.30 -16.38 29.59
CA ALA A 48 16.69 -15.04 29.59
C ALA A 48 16.99 -14.26 28.29
N LYS A 49 18.21 -14.40 27.74
CA LYS A 49 18.57 -13.77 26.46
C LYS A 49 17.77 -14.36 25.30
N ILE A 50 17.63 -15.68 25.23
CA ILE A 50 16.83 -16.38 24.22
C ILE A 50 15.35 -15.97 24.32
N GLU A 51 14.80 -15.94 25.53
CA GLU A 51 13.40 -15.55 25.77
C GLU A 51 13.13 -14.12 25.30
N ASN A 52 14.03 -13.17 25.61
CA ASN A 52 13.91 -11.79 25.15
C ASN A 52 14.00 -11.68 23.62
N LEU A 53 14.87 -12.46 22.97
CA LEU A 53 14.98 -12.50 21.50
C LEU A 53 13.69 -13.05 20.87
N LEU A 54 13.12 -14.13 21.41
CA LEU A 54 11.85 -14.71 20.94
C LEU A 54 10.70 -13.72 21.10
N LYS A 55 10.59 -13.05 22.26
CA LYS A 55 9.59 -12.00 22.50
C LYS A 55 9.72 -10.84 21.52
N LYS A 56 10.95 -10.36 21.28
CA LYS A 56 11.23 -9.28 20.32
C LYS A 56 10.80 -9.68 18.91
N ARG A 57 11.19 -10.87 18.44
CA ARG A 57 10.82 -11.39 17.12
C ARG A 57 9.31 -11.52 16.97
N HIS A 58 8.63 -12.09 17.97
CA HIS A 58 7.17 -12.26 17.91
C HIS A 58 6.47 -10.90 17.79
N LYS A 59 6.96 -9.89 18.53
CA LYS A 59 6.48 -8.52 18.43
C LYS A 59 6.72 -7.91 17.05
N GLU A 60 7.91 -8.09 16.47
CA GLU A 60 8.25 -7.60 15.12
C GLU A 60 7.34 -8.22 14.06
N VAL A 61 7.20 -9.55 14.04
CA VAL A 61 6.33 -10.25 13.08
C VAL A 61 4.87 -9.83 13.20
N THR A 62 4.37 -9.66 14.43
CA THR A 62 3.00 -9.22 14.66
C THR A 62 2.79 -7.79 14.16
N SER A 63 3.72 -6.89 14.48
CA SER A 63 3.70 -5.50 14.01
C SER A 63 3.77 -5.39 12.48
N GLU A 64 4.59 -6.20 11.82
CA GLU A 64 4.71 -6.20 10.35
C GLU A 64 3.41 -6.62 9.68
N ARG A 65 2.73 -7.62 10.25
CA ARG A 65 1.42 -8.11 9.79
C ARG A 65 0.32 -7.08 10.00
N GLU A 66 0.31 -6.42 11.15
CA GLU A 66 -0.64 -5.32 11.43
C GLU A 66 -0.47 -4.17 10.42
N GLN A 67 0.77 -3.77 10.16
CA GLN A 67 1.05 -2.74 9.15
C GLN A 67 0.63 -3.17 7.74
N GLU A 68 0.77 -4.45 7.39
CA GLU A 68 0.34 -4.97 6.07
C GLU A 68 -1.19 -4.97 5.93
N ASN A 69 -1.89 -5.30 7.02
CA ASN A 69 -3.34 -5.21 7.08
C ASN A 69 -3.80 -3.76 6.92
N LEU A 70 -3.18 -2.81 7.62
CA LEU A 70 -3.49 -1.38 7.49
C LEU A 70 -3.22 -0.85 6.08
N HIS A 71 -2.09 -1.23 5.47
CA HIS A 71 -1.79 -0.89 4.08
C HIS A 71 -2.90 -1.38 3.13
N THR A 72 -3.30 -2.64 3.28
CA THR A 72 -4.36 -3.24 2.47
C THR A 72 -5.72 -2.57 2.72
N GLU A 73 -6.02 -2.17 3.95
CA GLU A 73 -7.22 -1.40 4.31
C GLU A 73 -7.24 -0.03 3.59
N MET A 74 -6.14 0.71 3.63
CA MET A 74 -6.06 2.03 2.99
C MET A 74 -6.17 1.94 1.47
N GLN A 75 -5.47 0.99 0.84
CA GLN A 75 -5.62 0.72 -0.59
C GLN A 75 -7.07 0.39 -0.94
N TYR A 76 -7.74 -0.47 -0.15
CA TYR A 76 -9.15 -0.80 -0.36
C TYR A 76 -10.05 0.43 -0.30
N HIS A 77 -9.86 1.30 0.70
CA HIS A 77 -10.64 2.54 0.82
C HIS A 77 -10.47 3.46 -0.39
N LEU A 78 -9.24 3.65 -0.88
CA LEU A 78 -8.98 4.45 -2.07
C LEU A 78 -9.66 3.87 -3.33
N LEU A 79 -9.58 2.55 -3.53
CA LEU A 79 -10.25 1.89 -4.66
C LEU A 79 -11.78 2.06 -4.57
N LYS A 80 -12.34 1.89 -3.38
CA LYS A 80 -13.77 2.06 -3.12
C LYS A 80 -14.22 3.50 -3.39
N ILE A 81 -13.46 4.48 -2.90
CA ILE A 81 -13.75 5.91 -3.11
C ILE A 81 -13.68 6.27 -4.59
N GLY A 82 -12.61 5.89 -5.29
CA GLY A 82 -12.46 6.22 -6.71
C GLY A 82 -13.60 5.63 -7.55
N LYS A 83 -14.03 4.40 -7.25
CA LYS A 83 -15.23 3.81 -7.87
C LYS A 83 -16.51 4.56 -7.56
N ALA A 84 -16.72 4.96 -6.30
CA ALA A 84 -17.90 5.72 -5.91
C ALA A 84 -17.97 7.08 -6.62
N LEU A 85 -16.82 7.71 -6.88
CA LEU A 85 -16.71 8.98 -7.63
C LEU A 85 -16.80 8.80 -9.15
N GLY A 86 -16.95 7.58 -9.66
CA GLY A 86 -17.11 7.30 -11.09
C GLY A 86 -15.80 7.12 -11.86
N TYR A 87 -14.65 7.03 -11.18
CA TYR A 87 -13.36 6.77 -11.82
C TYR A 87 -13.15 5.27 -12.11
N GLN A 88 -12.29 4.99 -13.09
CA GLN A 88 -11.71 3.67 -13.27
C GLN A 88 -10.48 3.57 -12.36
N VAL A 89 -10.44 2.57 -11.48
CA VAL A 89 -9.37 2.44 -10.49
C VAL A 89 -8.51 1.21 -10.78
N ILE A 90 -7.24 1.26 -10.39
CA ILE A 90 -6.36 0.10 -10.39
C ILE A 90 -5.43 0.14 -9.18
N SER A 91 -5.09 -1.04 -8.65
CA SER A 91 -4.05 -1.20 -7.65
C SER A 91 -2.70 -1.57 -8.30
N ALA A 92 -1.61 -1.40 -7.55
CA ALA A 92 -0.30 -1.89 -7.96
C ALA A 92 -0.34 -3.35 -8.41
N SER A 93 0.54 -3.68 -9.37
CA SER A 93 0.54 -5.00 -10.02
C SER A 93 0.74 -6.18 -9.06
N ASN A 94 1.60 -6.01 -8.06
CA ASN A 94 1.88 -6.96 -6.98
C ASN A 94 0.70 -7.14 -5.99
N ASP A 95 -0.24 -6.20 -5.95
CA ASP A 95 -1.29 -6.16 -4.92
C ASP A 95 -2.68 -6.52 -5.45
N ARG A 96 -2.82 -6.83 -6.74
CA ARG A 96 -4.13 -7.14 -7.36
C ARG A 96 -4.87 -8.33 -6.76
N SER A 97 -4.13 -9.30 -6.22
CA SER A 97 -4.71 -10.50 -5.59
C SER A 97 -5.14 -10.28 -4.13
N ARG A 98 -4.81 -9.12 -3.55
CA ARG A 98 -5.17 -8.80 -2.16
C ARG A 98 -6.68 -8.73 -1.97
N ASN A 99 -7.07 -8.94 -0.72
CA ASN A 99 -8.45 -8.85 -0.29
C ASN A 99 -8.53 -8.12 1.06
N PHE A 100 -9.63 -7.41 1.26
CA PHE A 100 -9.95 -6.77 2.53
C PHE A 100 -11.40 -7.08 2.89
N GLN A 101 -11.62 -7.65 4.08
CA GLN A 101 -12.95 -8.04 4.59
C GLN A 101 -13.78 -8.87 3.58
N GLY A 102 -13.14 -9.84 2.91
CA GLY A 102 -13.80 -10.72 1.93
C GLY A 102 -14.02 -10.09 0.55
N LYS A 103 -13.61 -8.84 0.33
CA LYS A 103 -13.72 -8.15 -0.97
C LYS A 103 -12.35 -8.12 -1.65
N ASN A 104 -12.27 -8.73 -2.83
CA ASN A 104 -11.03 -8.79 -3.59
C ASN A 104 -10.79 -7.51 -4.39
N PHE A 105 -9.55 -7.05 -4.49
CA PHE A 105 -9.19 -5.85 -5.25
C PHE A 105 -9.56 -5.99 -6.72
N SER A 106 -9.39 -7.19 -7.30
CA SER A 106 -9.77 -7.47 -8.70
C SER A 106 -11.25 -7.19 -9.03
N SER A 107 -12.15 -7.21 -8.03
CA SER A 107 -13.56 -6.88 -8.23
C SER A 107 -13.83 -5.37 -8.37
N LEU A 108 -12.90 -4.54 -7.88
CA LEU A 108 -12.95 -3.08 -7.97
C LEU A 108 -12.05 -2.57 -9.08
N CYS A 109 -10.91 -3.21 -9.33
CA CYS A 109 -9.89 -2.71 -10.24
C CYS A 109 -10.21 -2.99 -11.72
N LEU A 110 -9.57 -2.21 -12.60
CA LEU A 110 -9.37 -2.59 -13.99
C LEU A 110 -8.60 -3.92 -14.08
N PRO A 111 -8.91 -4.78 -15.08
CA PRO A 111 -8.26 -6.08 -15.22
C PRO A 111 -6.77 -5.96 -15.59
N CYS A 112 -6.41 -4.96 -16.39
CA CYS A 112 -5.05 -4.67 -16.83
C CYS A 112 -4.72 -3.18 -16.63
N PHE A 113 -3.42 -2.87 -16.47
CA PHE A 113 -2.98 -1.47 -16.42
C PHE A 113 -3.10 -0.89 -17.83
N PRO A 114 -3.81 0.25 -18.03
CA PRO A 114 -3.99 0.84 -19.35
C PRO A 114 -2.66 1.11 -20.06
N GLU A 115 -2.63 0.95 -21.38
CA GLU A 115 -1.46 1.37 -22.15
C GLU A 115 -1.33 2.88 -22.19
N ILE A 116 -0.28 3.37 -21.54
CA ILE A 116 0.13 4.77 -21.49
C ILE A 116 1.37 4.99 -22.37
N ASN A 117 1.52 6.19 -22.94
CA ASN A 117 2.58 6.51 -23.89
C ASN A 117 3.88 6.94 -23.20
N VAL A 118 4.53 6.00 -22.51
CA VAL A 118 5.82 6.21 -21.82
C VAL A 118 6.75 5.03 -22.07
N GLU A 119 8.04 5.22 -21.85
CA GLU A 119 9.03 4.14 -21.94
C GLU A 119 8.69 2.96 -21.01
N LYS A 120 9.08 1.76 -21.42
CA LYS A 120 8.72 0.52 -20.72
C LYS A 120 9.19 0.52 -19.25
N GLU A 121 10.38 1.05 -18.97
CA GLU A 121 10.93 1.11 -17.62
C GLU A 121 10.11 2.07 -16.75
N THR A 122 9.82 3.26 -17.24
CA THR A 122 8.96 4.25 -16.56
C THR A 122 7.55 3.69 -16.32
N LYS A 123 6.98 2.98 -17.30
CA LYS A 123 5.68 2.30 -17.14
C LYS A 123 5.72 1.28 -16.01
N ASN A 124 6.80 0.50 -15.90
CA ASN A 124 6.94 -0.48 -14.82
C ASN A 124 7.02 0.20 -13.45
N THR A 125 7.75 1.31 -13.34
CA THR A 125 7.84 2.12 -12.13
C THR A 125 6.48 2.71 -11.73
N ILE A 126 5.75 3.30 -12.68
CA ILE A 126 4.39 3.83 -12.47
C ILE A 126 3.42 2.71 -12.06
N ALA A 127 3.55 1.50 -12.63
CA ALA A 127 2.70 0.35 -12.29
C ALA A 127 2.94 -0.22 -10.88
N LEU A 128 3.95 0.28 -10.16
CA LEU A 128 4.20 -0.01 -8.74
C LEU A 128 3.55 1.04 -7.81
N ILE A 129 2.91 2.08 -8.33
CA ILE A 129 2.13 3.00 -7.50
C ILE A 129 0.91 2.27 -6.95
N ASP A 130 0.65 2.42 -5.65
CA ASP A 130 -0.31 1.60 -4.91
C ASP A 130 -1.73 1.66 -5.48
N VAL A 131 -2.23 2.86 -5.77
CA VAL A 131 -3.55 3.06 -6.37
C VAL A 131 -3.50 4.20 -7.38
N ILE A 132 -4.05 3.97 -8.57
CA ILE A 132 -4.20 4.98 -9.62
C ILE A 132 -5.66 5.07 -10.06
N TRP A 133 -6.14 6.30 -10.23
CA TRP A 133 -7.46 6.61 -10.76
C TRP A 133 -7.35 7.19 -12.16
N PHE A 134 -8.14 6.64 -13.07
CA PHE A 134 -8.29 7.11 -14.43
C PHE A 134 -9.68 7.73 -14.61
N GLU A 135 -9.73 8.78 -15.42
CA GLU A 135 -10.97 9.35 -15.89
C GLU A 135 -11.75 8.30 -16.71
N ASN A 136 -13.08 8.31 -16.57
CA ASN A 136 -13.90 7.25 -17.15
C ASN A 136 -13.80 7.25 -18.67
N ASN A 137 -13.60 6.07 -19.26
CA ASN A 137 -13.41 5.86 -20.70
C ASN A 137 -12.21 6.58 -21.32
N THR A 138 -11.28 7.09 -20.53
CA THR A 138 -10.03 7.66 -21.03
C THR A 138 -8.83 6.94 -20.41
N LYS A 139 -7.63 7.28 -20.87
CA LYS A 139 -6.36 6.82 -20.30
C LYS A 139 -5.72 7.89 -19.41
N ASN A 140 -6.46 8.97 -19.14
CA ASN A 140 -5.95 10.11 -18.37
C ASN A 140 -5.90 9.73 -16.90
N ILE A 141 -4.73 9.89 -16.29
CA ILE A 141 -4.56 9.66 -14.85
C ILE A 141 -4.99 10.92 -14.12
N VAL A 142 -6.02 10.80 -13.28
CA VAL A 142 -6.57 11.92 -12.51
C VAL A 142 -5.85 12.02 -11.17
N CYS A 143 -5.72 10.90 -10.48
CA CYS A 143 -5.07 10.82 -9.18
C CYS A 143 -4.15 9.61 -9.09
N ALA A 144 -3.05 9.76 -8.35
CA ALA A 144 -2.16 8.66 -7.98
C ALA A 144 -1.86 8.73 -6.48
N PHE A 145 -1.94 7.57 -5.83
CA PHE A 145 -1.83 7.43 -4.39
C PHE A 145 -0.77 6.40 -4.06
N GLU A 146 0.11 6.78 -3.16
CA GLU A 146 1.12 5.91 -2.58
C GLU A 146 0.84 5.75 -1.09
N VAL A 147 0.69 4.51 -0.63
CA VAL A 147 0.30 4.15 0.74
C VAL A 147 1.55 3.74 1.50
N GLU A 148 1.97 4.60 2.42
CA GLU A 148 3.17 4.37 3.19
C GLU A 148 2.98 3.31 4.29
N LYS A 149 3.87 2.32 4.31
CA LYS A 149 3.94 1.29 5.36
C LYS A 149 5.23 1.46 6.19
N SER A 150 6.14 0.49 6.09
CA SER A 150 7.50 0.47 6.62
C SER A 150 8.55 0.62 5.51
N THR A 151 8.10 0.75 4.26
CA THR A 151 8.92 1.15 3.11
C THR A 151 9.34 2.61 3.23
N SER A 152 10.32 3.00 2.41
CA SER A 152 10.86 4.35 2.41
C SER A 152 9.89 5.33 1.72
N ILE A 153 9.43 6.34 2.47
CA ILE A 153 8.65 7.49 1.97
C ILE A 153 9.29 8.10 0.72
N TYR A 154 10.62 8.09 0.67
CA TYR A 154 11.38 8.61 -0.45
C TYR A 154 11.11 7.86 -1.76
N SER A 155 10.98 6.52 -1.71
CA SER A 155 10.69 5.72 -2.91
C SER A 155 9.29 6.00 -3.45
N GLY A 156 8.32 6.22 -2.56
CA GLY A 156 6.98 6.64 -2.92
C GLY A 156 6.97 7.98 -3.64
N ILE A 157 7.65 8.98 -3.06
CA ILE A 157 7.82 10.31 -3.66
C ILE A 157 8.42 10.21 -5.07
N LEU A 158 9.47 9.41 -5.26
CA LEU A 158 10.11 9.25 -6.57
C LEU A 158 9.16 8.66 -7.61
N ARG A 159 8.41 7.61 -7.28
CA ARG A 159 7.43 7.00 -8.20
C ARG A 159 6.35 7.99 -8.63
N LEU A 160 5.84 8.79 -7.70
CA LEU A 160 4.87 9.85 -8.01
C LEU A 160 5.51 10.96 -8.87
N THR A 161 6.77 11.29 -8.61
CA THR A 161 7.53 12.29 -9.40
C THR A 161 7.77 11.81 -10.83
N ASP A 162 8.10 10.54 -11.04
CA ASP A 162 8.27 9.95 -12.37
C ASP A 162 6.95 9.99 -13.15
N LEU A 163 5.83 9.71 -12.48
CA LEU A 163 4.50 9.86 -13.08
C LEU A 163 4.23 11.31 -13.52
N TYR A 164 4.47 12.29 -12.65
CA TYR A 164 4.24 13.71 -12.94
C TYR A 164 5.01 14.17 -14.19
N HIS A 165 6.30 13.87 -14.25
CA HIS A 165 7.16 14.29 -15.35
C HIS A 165 6.89 13.51 -16.65
N SER A 166 6.23 12.36 -16.57
CA SER A 166 5.80 11.60 -17.75
C SER A 166 4.61 12.25 -18.46
N PHE A 167 3.82 13.09 -17.78
CA PHE A 167 2.61 13.73 -18.32
C PHE A 167 2.53 15.22 -17.98
N PRO A 168 3.50 16.05 -18.41
CA PRO A 168 3.56 17.46 -18.01
C PRO A 168 2.37 18.30 -18.50
N GLU A 169 1.76 17.93 -19.63
CA GLU A 169 0.58 18.62 -20.20
C GLU A 169 -0.72 18.27 -19.48
N ASN A 170 -0.75 17.17 -18.72
CA ASN A 170 -1.91 16.72 -17.97
C ASN A 170 -1.49 16.14 -16.62
N PRO A 171 -0.98 16.98 -15.71
CA PRO A 171 -0.43 16.53 -14.45
C PRO A 171 -1.53 15.98 -13.54
N SER A 172 -1.34 14.75 -13.08
CA SER A 172 -2.22 14.12 -12.11
C SER A 172 -2.08 14.74 -10.71
N SER A 173 -3.12 14.64 -9.90
CA SER A 173 -3.05 14.95 -8.47
C SER A 173 -2.36 13.81 -7.72
N LEU A 174 -1.32 14.13 -6.96
CA LEU A 174 -0.45 13.14 -6.31
C LEU A 174 -0.63 13.16 -4.80
N PHE A 175 -0.80 11.99 -4.20
CA PHE A 175 -1.09 11.85 -2.77
C PHE A 175 -0.22 10.78 -2.10
N LEU A 176 0.28 11.12 -0.92
CA LEU A 176 0.87 10.18 0.03
C LEU A 176 -0.15 9.88 1.13
N ILE A 177 -0.48 8.62 1.32
CA ILE A 177 -1.32 8.17 2.44
C ILE A 177 -0.39 7.66 3.52
N ILE A 178 -0.39 8.31 4.69
CA ILE A 178 0.61 8.06 5.73
C ILE A 178 0.01 7.64 7.08
N PRO A 179 0.70 6.78 7.85
CA PRO A 179 0.40 6.59 9.26
C PRO A 179 0.51 7.92 10.01
N ASP A 180 -0.40 8.17 10.93
CA ASP A 180 -0.47 9.40 11.71
C ASP A 180 0.85 9.77 12.41
N ASN A 181 1.57 8.76 12.91
CA ASN A 181 2.83 8.93 13.62
C ASN A 181 4.03 9.25 12.70
N ARG A 182 3.90 9.12 11.37
CA ARG A 182 4.96 9.38 10.38
C ARG A 182 4.88 10.77 9.74
N GLU A 183 3.93 11.61 10.12
CA GLU A 183 3.76 12.96 9.55
C GLU A 183 5.04 13.82 9.64
N LYS A 184 5.71 13.82 10.80
CA LYS A 184 6.97 14.58 10.97
C LYS A 184 8.07 14.09 10.03
N GLU A 185 8.16 12.77 9.84
CA GLU A 185 9.13 12.15 8.93
C GLU A 185 8.82 12.55 7.48
N LEU A 186 7.56 12.48 7.06
CA LEU A 186 7.11 12.91 5.74
C LEU A 186 7.48 14.38 5.47
N LEU A 187 7.14 15.28 6.39
CA LEU A 187 7.42 16.70 6.23
C LEU A 187 8.92 16.96 6.09
N LEU A 188 9.76 16.22 6.82
CA LEU A 188 11.21 16.30 6.67
C LEU A 188 11.66 15.85 5.27
N GLN A 189 11.11 14.76 4.73
CA GLN A 189 11.44 14.29 3.37
C GLN A 189 11.01 15.28 2.29
N LEU A 190 9.78 15.79 2.37
CA LEU A 190 9.26 16.82 1.44
C LEU A 190 10.01 18.15 1.58
N SER A 191 10.64 18.41 2.73
CA SER A 191 11.42 19.63 2.94
C SER A 191 12.78 19.64 2.23
N ARG A 192 13.26 18.48 1.78
CA ARG A 192 14.58 18.32 1.16
C ARG A 192 14.70 19.14 -0.12
N PRO A 193 15.83 19.83 -0.36
CA PRO A 193 16.02 20.64 -1.56
C PRO A 193 15.78 19.88 -2.86
N SER A 194 16.26 18.64 -2.96
CA SER A 194 16.10 17.79 -4.15
C SER A 194 14.64 17.44 -4.47
N ILE A 195 13.78 17.43 -3.46
CA ILE A 195 12.34 17.22 -3.64
C ILE A 195 11.65 18.56 -3.90
N LYS A 196 11.96 19.62 -3.15
CA LYS A 196 11.35 20.94 -3.39
C LYS A 196 11.64 21.52 -4.76
N SER A 197 12.85 21.29 -5.29
CA SER A 197 13.28 21.85 -6.57
C SER A 197 12.64 21.18 -7.79
N ASN A 198 11.97 20.03 -7.62
CA ASN A 198 11.38 19.29 -8.73
C ASN A 198 10.03 19.85 -9.24
N GLY A 199 9.48 20.88 -8.57
CA GLY A 199 8.21 21.51 -8.94
C GLY A 199 6.96 20.64 -8.81
N THR A 200 7.11 19.40 -8.35
CA THR A 200 6.01 18.43 -8.20
C THR A 200 5.25 18.70 -6.92
N LYS A 201 3.94 18.97 -7.04
CA LYS A 201 3.07 19.20 -5.89
C LYS A 201 2.48 17.87 -5.40
N ILE A 202 2.96 17.40 -4.25
CA ILE A 202 2.48 16.17 -3.60
C ILE A 202 1.69 16.53 -2.35
N HIS A 203 0.47 16.03 -2.26
CA HIS A 203 -0.42 16.16 -1.11
C HIS A 203 -0.26 14.95 -0.18
N TYR A 204 -0.76 15.03 1.05
CA TYR A 204 -0.82 13.86 1.93
C TYR A 204 -2.11 13.78 2.74
N ILE A 205 -2.49 12.56 3.10
CA ILE A 205 -3.67 12.25 3.91
C ILE A 205 -3.25 11.24 4.98
N LYS A 206 -3.69 11.45 6.23
CA LYS A 206 -3.43 10.51 7.32
C LYS A 206 -4.36 9.30 7.24
N PHE A 207 -3.90 8.16 7.74
CA PHE A 207 -4.69 6.93 7.81
C PHE A 207 -6.00 7.14 8.57
N SER A 208 -5.96 7.78 9.73
CA SER A 208 -7.15 8.13 10.52
C SER A 208 -8.19 8.89 9.70
N VAL A 209 -7.77 9.97 9.04
CA VAL A 209 -8.62 10.84 8.23
C VAL A 209 -9.26 10.08 7.07
N LEU A 210 -8.47 9.29 6.33
CA LEU A 210 -9.01 8.51 5.21
C LEU A 210 -10.04 7.49 5.69
N LYS A 211 -9.75 6.80 6.79
CA LYS A 211 -10.62 5.77 7.37
C LYS A 211 -11.95 6.35 7.85
N GLU A 212 -11.92 7.46 8.57
CA GLU A 212 -13.11 8.13 9.11
C GLU A 212 -14.04 8.64 8.00
N ASN A 213 -13.46 9.10 6.89
CA ASN A 213 -14.23 9.78 5.84
C ASN A 213 -14.60 8.88 4.66
N CYS A 214 -14.06 7.67 4.54
CA CYS A 214 -14.27 6.79 3.38
C CYS A 214 -15.76 6.56 3.09
N GLU A 215 -16.56 6.17 4.09
CA GLU A 215 -17.98 5.89 3.88
C GLU A 215 -18.77 7.16 3.49
N ALA A 216 -18.44 8.31 4.09
CA ALA A 216 -19.09 9.57 3.77
C ALA A 216 -18.80 9.98 2.31
N ILE A 217 -17.53 9.94 1.90
CA ILE A 217 -17.13 10.25 0.52
C ILE A 217 -17.81 9.28 -0.45
N CYS A 218 -17.84 7.98 -0.15
CA CYS A 218 -18.51 7.01 -0.99
C CYS A 218 -20.02 7.29 -1.10
N LYS A 219 -20.67 7.67 0.00
CA LYS A 219 -22.11 7.97 0.01
C LYS A 219 -22.43 9.17 -0.87
N PHE A 220 -21.70 10.27 -0.72
CA PHE A 220 -21.98 11.51 -1.45
C PHE A 220 -21.38 11.55 -2.87
N GLY A 221 -20.34 10.76 -3.13
CA GLY A 221 -19.65 10.72 -4.41
C GLY A 221 -20.40 10.01 -5.53
N THR A 222 -21.36 9.14 -5.21
CA THR A 222 -22.10 8.34 -6.21
C THR A 222 -23.02 9.14 -7.13
N GLY A 223 -23.17 10.46 -6.89
CA GLY A 223 -24.08 11.32 -7.65
C GLY A 223 -25.54 10.89 -7.60
N LYS A 224 -25.89 9.88 -6.79
CA LYS A 224 -27.27 9.41 -6.63
C LYS A 224 -28.01 10.36 -5.68
N PRO A 225 -29.06 11.07 -6.14
CA PRO A 225 -29.82 12.01 -5.32
C PRO A 225 -30.77 11.32 -4.33
N GLU A 226 -30.60 10.03 -4.03
CA GLU A 226 -31.52 9.26 -3.17
C GLU A 226 -31.64 9.83 -1.74
N SER A 227 -30.71 10.68 -1.30
CA SER A 227 -30.79 11.40 -0.03
C SER A 227 -30.64 12.92 -0.12
N VAL A 228 -30.54 13.51 -1.31
CA VAL A 228 -30.40 14.96 -1.50
C VAL A 228 -31.69 15.50 -2.07
N ARG A 229 -32.56 16.03 -1.20
CA ARG A 229 -33.75 16.75 -1.65
C ARG A 229 -33.30 18.07 -2.29
N PRO A 230 -33.78 18.42 -3.49
CA PRO A 230 -33.51 19.73 -4.05
C PRO A 230 -34.03 20.80 -3.09
N ALA A 231 -33.25 21.87 -2.89
CA ALA A 231 -33.75 23.05 -2.19
C ALA A 231 -34.95 23.60 -2.97
N PRO A 232 -36.05 24.00 -2.30
CA PRO A 232 -37.22 24.52 -2.99
C PRO A 232 -36.81 25.74 -3.84
N GLY A 233 -36.97 25.64 -5.16
CA GLY A 233 -36.68 26.70 -6.14
C GLY A 233 -35.41 26.54 -6.97
N SER A 234 -34.57 25.52 -6.77
CA SER A 234 -33.35 25.33 -7.57
C SER A 234 -33.57 24.39 -8.76
N THR A 235 -33.55 24.92 -9.98
CA THR A 235 -33.28 24.14 -11.20
C THR A 235 -31.77 24.05 -11.39
N SER A 236 -31.14 22.93 -11.00
CA SER A 236 -29.70 22.74 -11.22
C SER A 236 -29.39 21.51 -12.05
N ASN A 237 -28.60 21.74 -13.09
CA ASN A 237 -27.97 20.77 -13.97
C ASN A 237 -27.03 19.83 -13.16
N PRO A 238 -27.00 18.50 -13.35
CA PRO A 238 -26.43 17.57 -12.36
C PRO A 238 -24.89 17.45 -12.31
N LEU A 239 -24.12 18.32 -12.97
CA LEU A 239 -22.71 18.01 -13.30
C LEU A 239 -21.63 18.86 -12.62
N THR A 240 -21.95 19.60 -11.56
CA THR A 240 -20.94 20.45 -10.90
C THR A 240 -20.96 20.30 -9.39
N CYS A 241 -20.44 19.18 -8.86
CA CYS A 241 -19.98 19.12 -7.47
C CYS A 241 -19.04 17.93 -7.24
N MET A 242 -17.73 18.21 -7.27
CA MET A 242 -16.71 17.76 -6.31
C MET A 242 -15.34 17.96 -6.97
N ALA A 243 -14.74 19.14 -6.75
CA ALA A 243 -13.29 19.28 -6.83
C ALA A 243 -12.77 19.03 -5.40
N ILE A 244 -12.06 17.91 -5.22
CA ILE A 244 -11.18 17.70 -4.07
C ILE A 244 -9.88 18.45 -4.34
#